data_AF-A0A9E6C9X4-F1
#
_entry.id   AF-A0A9E6C9X4-F1
#
_cell.length_a   1.000
_cell.length_b   1.000
_cell.length_c   1.000
_cell.angle_alpha   90.00
_cell.angle_beta   90.00
_cell.angle_gamma   90.00
#
_symmetry.space_group_name_H-M   'P 1'
#
loop_
_entity.id
_entity.type
_entity.pdbx_description
1 polymer ?
#
loop_
_entity_poly.entity_id
_entity_poly.type
_entity_poly.pdbx_seq_one_letter_code
_entity_poly.pdbx_strand_id
1 'polypeptide(L)'
;SDWISPNWQSGSFYSINGYYYEWNIEALTKEILDKGVILVYFKNWNDEVFQLPMVAEDGIQALDYTAHVGKIFLWYYWLQGTPNQPPHSSSQFRYVLIPSQSAERPVNNTRDLKAYLAEHGVDIHNYRQVCAFYGLTP
;
A
#
# COMPACT_ATOMS: atom_id res chain seq x y z
N SER A 1 -3.45 -4.17 9.29
CA SER A 1 -2.32 -4.88 9.94
C SER A 1 -1.74 -4.03 11.04
N ASP A 2 -0.69 -4.48 11.71
CA ASP A 2 0.25 -3.61 12.44
C ASP A 2 1.26 -2.98 11.47
N TRP A 3 2.03 -2.00 11.97
CA TRP A 3 3.18 -1.41 11.29
C TRP A 3 4.37 -2.37 11.30
N ILE A 4 5.01 -2.58 10.14
CA ILE A 4 6.21 -3.42 10.01
C ILE A 4 7.38 -2.66 9.42
N SER A 5 8.61 -3.10 9.73
CA SER A 5 9.84 -2.65 9.06
C SER A 5 10.35 -3.76 8.14
N PRO A 6 10.22 -3.62 6.81
CA PRO A 6 10.63 -4.64 5.86
C PRO A 6 12.13 -4.93 5.88
N ASN A 7 12.48 -6.21 5.73
CA ASN A 7 13.84 -6.60 5.39
C ASN A 7 13.99 -6.65 3.87
N TRP A 8 14.40 -5.52 3.28
CA TRP A 8 14.47 -5.33 1.84
C TRP A 8 15.49 -6.26 1.17
N GLN A 9 15.09 -6.83 0.03
CA GLN A 9 15.93 -7.63 -0.84
C GLN A 9 16.20 -6.84 -2.13
N SER A 10 17.44 -6.83 -2.61
CA SER A 10 17.75 -6.28 -3.93
C SER A 10 17.16 -7.19 -5.02
N GLY A 11 16.56 -6.59 -6.04
CA GLY A 11 16.00 -7.34 -7.16
C GLY A 11 15.73 -6.46 -8.38
N SER A 12 14.99 -7.02 -9.33
CA SER A 12 14.52 -6.30 -10.51
C SER A 12 13.03 -6.53 -10.70
N PHE A 13 12.29 -5.46 -10.99
CA PHE A 13 10.87 -5.48 -11.27
C PHE A 13 10.61 -4.72 -12.57
N TYR A 14 9.93 -5.34 -13.53
CA TYR A 14 9.78 -4.82 -14.91
C TYR A 14 11.09 -4.33 -15.53
N SER A 15 12.19 -5.05 -15.31
CA SER A 15 13.55 -4.71 -15.76
C SER A 15 14.15 -3.45 -15.12
N ILE A 16 13.51 -2.90 -14.10
CA ILE A 16 14.03 -1.80 -13.27
C ILE A 16 14.66 -2.42 -12.04
N ASN A 17 15.94 -2.15 -11.81
CA ASN A 17 16.60 -2.55 -10.57
C ASN A 17 15.98 -1.81 -9.39
N GLY A 18 15.91 -2.46 -8.24
CA GLY A 18 15.36 -1.86 -7.04
C GLY A 18 15.45 -2.78 -5.85
N TYR A 19 14.59 -2.51 -4.87
CA TYR A 19 14.43 -3.29 -3.67
C TYR A 19 13.00 -3.76 -3.57
N TYR A 20 12.81 -4.95 -3.03
CA TYR A 20 11.49 -5.50 -2.80
C TYR A 20 11.38 -6.17 -1.44
N TYR A 21 10.15 -6.33 -0.99
CA TYR A 21 9.83 -7.12 0.18
C TYR A 21 8.54 -7.91 -0.06
N GLU A 22 8.58 -9.19 0.24
CA GLU A 22 7.41 -10.06 0.21
C GLU A 22 6.75 -10.09 1.60
N TRP A 23 5.55 -9.52 1.68
CA TRP A 23 4.74 -9.54 2.89
C TRP A 23 3.67 -10.62 2.79
N ASN A 24 3.85 -11.71 3.53
CA ASN A 24 2.85 -12.77 3.63
C ASN A 24 1.63 -12.31 4.45
N ILE A 25 0.45 -12.44 3.86
CA ILE A 25 -0.83 -11.96 4.40
C ILE A 25 -1.89 -13.02 4.11
N GLU A 26 -2.07 -13.97 5.02
CA GLU A 26 -3.03 -15.08 4.85
C GLU A 26 -4.48 -14.59 4.65
N ALA A 27 -4.83 -13.45 5.26
CA ALA A 27 -6.14 -12.83 5.12
C ALA A 27 -6.41 -12.29 3.71
N LEU A 28 -5.39 -12.16 2.84
CA LEU A 28 -5.54 -11.66 1.47
C LEU A 28 -6.04 -12.78 0.55
N THR A 29 -7.36 -12.98 0.55
CA THR A 29 -8.02 -14.01 -0.26
C THR A 29 -8.28 -13.54 -1.69
N LYS A 30 -8.64 -14.49 -2.58
CA LYS A 30 -9.08 -14.17 -3.93
C LYS A 30 -10.30 -13.24 -3.96
N GLU A 31 -11.22 -13.39 -3.01
CA GLU A 31 -12.39 -12.50 -2.91
C GLU A 31 -11.99 -11.06 -2.63
N ILE A 32 -11.02 -10.83 -1.73
CA ILE A 32 -10.50 -9.49 -1.46
C ILE A 32 -9.77 -8.91 -2.66
N LEU A 33 -9.01 -9.73 -3.40
CA LEU A 33 -8.33 -9.26 -4.63
C LEU A 33 -9.30 -8.89 -5.73
N ASP A 34 -10.33 -9.71 -5.95
CA ASP A 34 -11.26 -9.54 -7.07
C ASP A 34 -12.31 -8.46 -6.79
N LYS A 35 -12.71 -8.29 -5.52
CA LYS A 35 -13.87 -7.44 -5.15
C LYS A 35 -13.61 -6.50 -3.98
N GLY A 36 -12.55 -6.70 -3.20
CA GLY A 36 -12.22 -5.83 -2.08
C GLY A 36 -11.43 -4.59 -2.51
N VAL A 37 -10.96 -3.84 -1.51
CA VAL A 37 -9.96 -2.80 -1.68
C VAL A 37 -8.78 -3.09 -0.75
N ILE A 38 -7.58 -2.87 -1.29
CA ILE A 38 -6.32 -3.05 -0.58
C ILE A 38 -5.66 -1.68 -0.56
N LEU A 39 -5.47 -1.13 0.64
CA LEU A 39 -4.75 0.12 0.84
C LEU A 39 -3.43 -0.20 1.51
N VAL A 40 -2.33 0.31 0.96
CA VAL A 40 -1.00 0.17 1.55
C VAL A 40 -0.48 1.54 1.89
N TYR A 41 0.09 1.68 3.09
CA TYR A 41 0.61 2.91 3.63
C TYR A 41 2.08 2.75 3.97
N PHE A 42 2.82 3.82 3.73
CA PHE A 42 4.22 3.99 4.08
C PHE A 42 4.33 5.09 5.12
N LYS A 43 5.03 4.82 6.22
CA LYS A 43 5.43 5.82 7.20
C LYS A 43 6.92 6.08 7.05
N ASN A 44 7.28 7.32 6.75
CA ASN A 44 8.68 7.71 6.58
C ASN A 44 9.40 7.81 7.94
N TRP A 45 10.69 8.16 7.89
CA TRP A 45 11.53 8.33 9.07
C TRP A 45 11.16 9.55 9.95
N ASN A 46 10.29 10.45 9.45
CA ASN A 46 9.73 11.60 10.17
C ASN A 46 8.31 11.33 10.72
N ASP A 47 7.87 10.07 10.73
CA ASP A 47 6.51 9.65 11.12
C ASP A 47 5.37 10.20 10.25
N GLU A 48 5.68 10.69 9.04
CA GLU A 48 4.67 11.10 8.05
C GLU A 48 4.15 9.88 7.31
N VAL A 49 2.84 9.80 7.12
CA VAL A 49 2.17 8.65 6.49
C VAL A 49 1.66 9.01 5.11
N PHE A 50 2.02 8.20 4.12
CA PHE A 50 1.65 8.33 2.72
C PHE A 50 0.95 7.06 2.26
N GLN A 51 -0.04 7.19 1.38
CA GLN A 51 -0.65 6.05 0.71
C GLN A 51 0.18 5.67 -0.53
N LEU A 52 0.38 4.37 -0.76
CA LEU A 52 0.98 3.85 -1.99
C LEU A 52 -0.06 3.66 -3.11
N PRO A 53 0.35 3.74 -4.39
CA PRO A 53 1.69 4.10 -4.86
C PRO A 53 2.03 5.57 -4.59
N MET A 54 3.32 5.86 -4.39
CA MET A 54 3.82 7.23 -4.25
C MET A 54 5.14 7.41 -4.99
N VAL A 55 5.40 8.65 -5.39
CA VAL A 55 6.73 9.12 -5.80
C VAL A 55 7.24 10.02 -4.68
N ALA A 56 8.49 9.85 -4.28
CA ALA A 56 9.14 10.71 -3.30
C ALA A 56 9.20 12.16 -3.81
N GLU A 57 9.32 13.12 -2.88
CA GLU A 57 9.30 14.54 -3.20
C GLU A 57 10.42 14.95 -4.17
N ASP A 58 11.55 14.23 -4.16
CA ASP A 58 12.65 14.44 -5.10
C ASP A 58 12.32 14.04 -6.55
N GLY A 59 11.21 13.34 -6.78
CA GLY A 59 10.80 12.84 -8.10
C GLY A 59 11.68 11.70 -8.64
N ILE A 60 12.63 11.21 -7.85
CA ILE A 60 13.63 10.23 -8.27
C ILE A 60 13.24 8.85 -7.79
N GLN A 61 12.65 8.74 -6.60
CA GLN A 61 12.34 7.45 -5.98
C GLN A 61 10.83 7.19 -6.01
N ALA A 62 10.43 5.94 -6.19
CA ALA A 62 9.04 5.52 -6.15
C ALA A 62 8.85 4.31 -5.23
N LEU A 63 7.71 4.29 -4.55
CA LEU A 63 7.24 3.15 -3.78
C LEU A 63 5.90 2.69 -4.36
N ASP A 64 5.80 1.39 -4.61
CA ASP A 64 4.60 0.76 -5.17
C ASP A 64 4.35 -0.59 -4.50
N TYR A 65 3.21 -1.20 -4.79
CA TYR A 65 2.89 -2.53 -4.34
C TYR A 65 2.12 -3.35 -5.38
N THR A 66 2.25 -4.66 -5.30
CA THR A 66 1.43 -5.60 -6.07
C THR A 66 0.85 -6.65 -5.13
N ALA A 67 -0.44 -6.92 -5.26
CA ALA A 67 -1.14 -7.87 -4.41
C ALA A 67 -1.43 -9.19 -5.14
N HIS A 68 -1.17 -10.31 -4.47
CA HIS A 68 -1.52 -11.67 -4.91
C HIS A 68 -2.19 -12.42 -3.76
N VAL A 69 -2.82 -13.56 -4.05
CA VAL A 69 -3.45 -14.36 -2.98
C VAL A 69 -2.38 -14.72 -1.94
N GLY A 70 -2.65 -14.36 -0.69
CA GLY A 70 -1.77 -14.64 0.44
C GLY A 70 -0.58 -13.70 0.59
N LYS A 71 -0.37 -12.68 -0.26
CA LYS A 71 0.81 -11.80 -0.15
C LYS A 71 0.70 -10.44 -0.83
N ILE A 72 1.43 -9.46 -0.31
CA ILE A 72 1.71 -8.18 -0.97
C ILE A 72 3.23 -8.09 -1.23
N PHE A 73 3.61 -7.77 -2.46
CA PHE A 73 4.96 -7.35 -2.78
C PHE A 73 5.04 -5.83 -2.66
N LEU A 74 5.97 -5.34 -1.85
CA LEU A 74 6.35 -3.94 -1.82
C LEU A 74 7.54 -3.75 -2.76
N TRP A 75 7.52 -2.67 -3.53
CA TRP A 75 8.57 -2.31 -4.47
C TRP A 75 9.07 -0.91 -4.17
N TYR A 76 10.38 -0.76 -4.14
CA TYR A 76 11.04 0.53 -4.07
C TYR A 76 12.10 0.60 -5.16
N TYR A 77 12.00 1.61 -6.02
CA TYR A 77 12.87 1.73 -7.19
C TYR A 77 13.14 3.20 -7.53
N TRP A 78 14.18 3.39 -8.32
CA TRP A 78 14.60 4.71 -8.77
C TRP A 78 14.09 4.92 -10.20
N LEU A 79 13.29 5.95 -10.40
CA LEU A 79 12.83 6.42 -11.70
C LEU A 79 13.97 7.00 -12.54
N GLN A 80 15.00 7.53 -11.88
CA GLN A 80 16.20 8.08 -12.50
C GLN A 80 17.45 7.64 -11.72
N GLY A 81 18.53 7.32 -12.45
CA GLY A 81 19.78 6.85 -11.83
C GLY A 81 19.74 5.37 -11.46
N THR A 82 20.68 4.94 -10.62
CA THR A 82 20.80 3.54 -10.18
C THR A 82 20.44 3.45 -8.69
N PRO A 83 19.55 2.54 -8.29
CA PRO A 83 19.28 2.31 -6.87
C PRO A 83 20.56 1.95 -6.14
N ASN A 84 20.83 2.66 -5.05
CA ASN A 84 22.02 2.46 -4.23
C ASN A 84 21.71 2.03 -2.79
N GLN A 85 20.47 2.20 -2.33
CA GLN A 85 20.03 1.86 -0.99
C GLN A 85 18.52 1.61 -0.93
N PRO A 86 18.03 0.72 -0.04
CA PRO A 86 16.60 0.57 0.25
C PRO A 86 16.06 1.80 1.00
N PRO A 87 14.72 1.87 1.27
CA PRO A 87 14.16 2.86 2.19
C PRO A 87 14.87 2.84 3.55
N HIS A 88 14.88 3.99 4.23
CA HIS A 88 15.50 4.13 5.55
C HIS A 88 14.96 3.07 6.54
N SER A 89 15.82 2.51 7.38
CA SER A 89 15.50 1.36 8.26
C SER A 89 14.39 1.64 9.29
N SER A 90 14.17 2.90 9.65
CA SER A 90 13.05 3.31 10.51
C SER A 90 11.72 3.47 9.77
N SER A 91 11.73 3.37 8.44
CA SER A 91 10.49 3.42 7.66
C SER A 91 9.62 2.21 7.97
N GLN A 92 8.30 2.42 7.99
CA GLN A 92 7.35 1.37 8.30
C GLN A 92 6.25 1.27 7.25
N PHE A 93 5.63 0.10 7.16
CA PHE A 93 4.56 -0.17 6.21
C PHE A 93 3.37 -0.79 6.92
N ARG A 94 2.17 -0.48 6.43
CA ARG A 94 0.91 -1.01 6.94
C ARG A 94 -0.06 -1.24 5.79
N TYR A 95 -0.90 -2.26 5.90
CA TYR A 95 -2.01 -2.47 4.96
C TYR A 95 -3.36 -2.44 5.67
N VAL A 96 -4.39 -2.07 4.92
CA VAL A 96 -5.80 -2.18 5.27
C VAL A 96 -6.50 -2.97 4.16
N LEU A 97 -7.15 -4.06 4.53
CA LEU A 97 -8.00 -4.84 3.63
C LEU A 97 -9.45 -4.47 3.92
N ILE A 98 -10.16 -4.04 2.89
CA ILE A 98 -11.58 -3.68 2.97
C ILE A 98 -12.34 -4.70 2.11
N PRO A 99 -13.00 -5.69 2.71
CA PRO A 99 -13.83 -6.63 1.97
C PRO A 99 -14.99 -5.91 1.26
N SER A 100 -15.47 -6.47 0.16
CA SER A 100 -16.71 -5.99 -0.46
C SER A 100 -17.89 -6.22 0.49
N GLN A 101 -18.78 -5.23 0.62
CA GLN A 101 -20.03 -5.39 1.37
C GLN A 101 -21.15 -6.08 0.57
N SER A 102 -20.93 -6.40 -0.72
CA SER A 102 -21.93 -7.07 -1.56
C SER A 102 -21.29 -8.04 -2.54
N ALA A 103 -21.88 -9.23 -2.64
CA ALA A 103 -21.47 -10.33 -3.51
C ALA A 103 -21.60 -9.99 -5.01
N GLU A 104 -22.44 -9.01 -5.36
CA GLU A 104 -22.85 -8.69 -6.74
C GLU A 104 -22.06 -7.53 -7.39
N ARG A 105 -21.06 -6.97 -6.71
CA ARG A 105 -20.37 -5.76 -7.19
C ARG A 105 -19.23 -6.02 -8.20
N PRO A 106 -18.98 -5.07 -9.13
CA PRO A 106 -17.96 -5.19 -10.18
C PRO A 106 -16.52 -5.14 -9.64
N VAL A 107 -15.59 -5.63 -10.46
CA VAL A 107 -14.18 -5.94 -10.16
C VAL A 107 -13.30 -4.70 -9.83
N ASN A 108 -13.85 -3.48 -9.88
CA ASN A 108 -13.05 -2.24 -9.72
C ASN A 108 -13.57 -1.35 -8.58
N ASN A 109 -13.58 -1.90 -7.37
CA ASN A 109 -14.22 -1.35 -6.17
C ASN A 109 -13.51 -0.11 -5.60
N THR A 110 -12.30 0.23 -6.06
CA THR A 110 -11.57 1.42 -5.57
C THR A 110 -12.30 2.72 -5.91
N ARG A 111 -12.96 2.81 -7.08
CA ARG A 111 -13.71 4.03 -7.45
C ARG A 111 -14.98 4.19 -6.62
N ASP A 112 -15.73 3.11 -6.43
CA ASP A 112 -16.98 3.12 -5.66
C ASP A 112 -16.69 3.35 -4.18
N LEU A 113 -15.61 2.75 -3.64
CA LEU A 113 -15.15 3.03 -2.30
C LEU A 113 -14.73 4.49 -2.14
N LYS A 114 -13.99 5.05 -3.09
CA LYS A 114 -13.61 6.47 -3.07
C LYS A 114 -14.83 7.37 -3.01
N ALA A 115 -15.84 7.11 -3.84
CA ALA A 115 -17.08 7.86 -3.82
C ALA A 115 -17.82 7.71 -2.48
N TYR A 116 -17.95 6.49 -1.98
CA TYR A 116 -18.60 6.19 -0.71
C TYR A 116 -17.91 6.89 0.48
N LEU A 117 -16.58 6.82 0.56
CA LEU A 117 -15.82 7.51 1.60
C LEU A 117 -15.95 9.03 1.48
N ALA A 118 -15.88 9.57 0.26
CA ALA A 118 -16.04 11.00 0.02
C ALA A 118 -17.44 11.51 0.42
N GLU A 119 -18.51 10.75 0.16
CA GLU A 119 -19.88 11.06 0.61
C GLU A 119 -19.99 11.14 2.14
N HIS A 120 -19.12 10.43 2.86
CA HIS A 120 -19.03 10.45 4.32
C HIS A 120 -17.93 11.40 4.84
N GLY A 121 -17.35 12.23 3.98
CA GLY A 121 -16.31 13.21 4.35
C GLY A 121 -14.94 12.60 4.65
N VAL A 122 -14.67 11.39 4.17
CA VAL A 122 -13.41 10.66 4.37
C VAL A 122 -12.59 10.70 3.09
N ASP A 123 -11.39 11.26 3.19
CA ASP A 123 -10.36 11.16 2.17
C ASP A 123 -9.62 9.82 2.32
N ILE A 124 -9.72 8.97 1.30
CA ILE A 124 -9.05 7.65 1.26
C ILE A 124 -7.52 7.75 1.36
N HIS A 125 -6.95 8.88 0.95
CA HIS A 125 -5.53 9.16 1.01
C HIS A 125 -5.11 9.60 2.42
N ASN A 126 -6.06 10.04 3.24
CA ASN A 126 -5.80 10.39 4.63
C ASN A 126 -5.95 9.16 5.54
N TYR A 127 -4.80 8.57 5.87
CA TYR A 127 -4.72 7.40 6.72
C TYR A 127 -5.49 7.52 8.05
N ARG A 128 -5.43 8.69 8.71
CA ARG A 128 -6.13 8.90 9.99
C ARG A 128 -7.64 8.90 9.83
N GLN A 129 -8.15 9.50 8.74
CA GLN A 129 -9.58 9.50 8.46
C GLN A 129 -10.09 8.10 8.11
N VAL A 130 -9.33 7.34 7.31
CA VAL A 130 -9.64 5.93 7.02
C VAL A 130 -9.68 5.10 8.31
N CYS A 131 -8.70 5.27 9.19
CA CYS A 131 -8.68 4.57 10.47
C CYS A 131 -9.87 4.93 11.36
N ALA A 132 -10.19 6.23 11.49
CA ALA A 132 -11.32 6.69 12.29
C ALA A 132 -12.65 6.14 11.75
N PHE A 133 -12.86 6.16 10.43
CA PHE A 133 -14.08 5.69 9.80
C PHE A 133 -14.32 4.19 10.01
N TYR A 134 -13.26 3.38 9.92
CA TYR A 134 -13.33 1.93 10.10
C TYR A 134 -13.08 1.46 11.54
N GLY A 135 -12.91 2.37 12.50
CA GLY A 135 -12.62 2.02 13.90
C GLY A 135 -11.28 1.31 14.10
N LEU A 136 -10.30 1.59 13.24
CA LEU A 136 -8.95 1.03 13.30
C LEU A 136 -8.06 1.92 14.18
N THR A 137 -7.14 1.30 14.93
CA THR A 137 -6.09 2.03 15.64
C THR A 137 -5.07 2.55 14.63
N PRO A 138 -4.84 3.89 14.50
CA PRO A 138 -3.83 4.46 13.61
C PRO A 138 -2.39 4.09 14.02
#